data_AF-A0A2N1WET1-F1
#
_entry.id   AF-A0A2N1WET1-F1
#
_cell.length_a   1.000
_cell.length_b   1.000
_cell.length_c   1.000
_cell.angle_alpha   90.00
_cell.angle_beta   90.00
_cell.angle_gamma   90.00
#
_symmetry.space_group_name_H-M   'P 1'
#
loop_
_entity.id
_entity.type
_entity.pdbx_description
1 polymer ?
#
loop_
_entity_poly.entity_id
_entity_poly.type
_entity_poly.pdbx_seq_one_letter_code
_entity_poly.pdbx_strand_id
1 'polypeptide(L)'
;RLQAHGIEIDYLRLRAFPFGSEVEHFIRNHRIVFVLEQNRDAQMRGLLMLELDALPDKLVSILHYNGLPVPSDQVVEAVSSHLQQEAVA
;
A
#
# COMPACT_ATOMS: atom_id res chain seq x y z
N ARG A 1 -3.61 -15.91 3.66
CA ARG A 1 -4.14 -16.03 2.29
C ARG A 1 -3.04 -15.73 1.27
N LEU A 2 -2.44 -14.53 1.26
CA LEU A 2 -1.31 -14.19 0.36
C LEU A 2 -0.11 -15.16 0.46
N GLN A 3 0.32 -15.52 1.66
CA GLN A 3 1.39 -16.51 1.86
C GLN A 3 1.09 -17.88 1.20
N ALA A 4 -0.18 -18.31 1.18
CA ALA A 4 -0.57 -19.56 0.53
C ALA A 4 -0.45 -19.48 -1.01
N HIS A 5 -0.39 -18.28 -1.57
CA HIS A 5 -0.09 -18.01 -2.97
C HIS A 5 1.40 -17.72 -3.20
N GLY A 6 2.27 -17.96 -2.21
CA GLY A 6 3.70 -17.67 -2.30
C GLY A 6 4.06 -16.19 -2.26
N ILE A 7 3.12 -15.32 -1.86
CA ILE A 7 3.34 -13.88 -1.76
C ILE A 7 3.75 -13.55 -0.32
N GLU A 8 5.01 -13.17 -0.15
CA GLU A 8 5.54 -12.65 1.11
C GLU A 8 5.27 -11.14 1.22
N ILE A 9 4.90 -10.70 2.42
CA ILE A 9 4.59 -9.30 2.70
C ILE A 9 5.14 -8.91 4.07
N ASP A 10 5.65 -7.70 4.16
CA ASP A 10 5.79 -7.00 5.43
C ASP A 10 4.62 -6.03 5.62
N TYR A 11 4.39 -5.63 6.87
CA TYR A 11 3.27 -4.76 7.23
C TYR A 11 3.74 -3.60 8.11
N LEU A 12 3.31 -2.39 7.76
CA LEU A 12 3.50 -1.19 8.56
C LEU A 12 2.15 -0.50 8.79
N ARG A 13 1.87 -0.16 10.05
CA ARG A 13 0.68 0.62 10.45
C ARG A 13 1.06 2.05 10.79
N LEU A 14 0.66 3.00 9.94
CA LEU A 14 0.76 4.42 10.23
C LEU A 14 -0.20 4.80 11.37
N ARG A 15 0.30 5.57 12.34
CA ARG A 15 -0.48 6.00 13.52
C ARG A 15 -0.70 7.51 13.60
N ALA A 16 0.30 8.29 13.20
CA ALA A 16 0.25 9.74 13.29
C ALA A 16 1.17 10.38 12.24
N PHE A 17 0.91 11.65 11.99
CA PHE A 17 1.82 12.59 11.34
C PHE A 17 2.49 13.45 12.45
N PRO A 18 3.76 13.88 12.31
CA PRO A 18 4.69 13.65 11.19
C PRO A 18 5.18 12.20 11.09
N PHE A 19 5.64 11.79 9.90
CA PHE A 19 6.17 10.44 9.68
C PHE A 19 7.59 10.31 10.25
N GLY A 20 7.83 9.21 10.97
CA GLY A 20 9.17 8.87 11.46
C GLY A 20 10.02 8.13 10.41
N SER A 21 11.32 8.04 10.69
CA SER A 21 12.31 7.37 9.83
C SER A 21 11.97 5.90 9.51
N GLU A 22 11.16 5.25 10.34
CA GLU A 22 10.67 3.89 10.13
C GLU A 22 9.79 3.77 8.89
N VAL A 23 9.00 4.80 8.57
CA VAL A 23 8.12 4.82 7.39
C VAL A 23 8.96 4.97 6.13
N GLU A 24 9.93 5.85 6.17
CA GLU A 24 10.89 6.07 5.08
C GLU A 24 11.69 4.80 4.78
N HIS A 25 12.23 4.15 5.82
CA HIS A 25 12.96 2.89 5.67
C HIS A 25 12.08 1.78 5.12
N PHE A 26 10.85 1.67 5.60
CA PHE A 26 9.88 0.73 5.06
C PHE A 26 9.68 0.97 3.56
N ILE A 27 9.39 2.20 3.15
CA ILE A 27 9.20 2.51 1.73
C ILE A 27 10.46 2.22 0.92
N ARG A 28 11.65 2.58 1.41
CA ARG A 28 12.92 2.37 0.69
C ARG A 28 13.20 0.88 0.44
N ASN A 29 13.00 0.04 1.45
CA ASN A 29 13.40 -1.37 1.42
C ASN A 29 12.45 -2.30 0.66
N HIS A 30 11.25 -1.83 0.31
CA HIS A 30 10.29 -2.62 -0.46
C HIS A 30 10.39 -2.30 -1.94
N ARG A 31 10.04 -3.24 -2.83
CA ARG A 31 9.93 -2.94 -4.27
C ARG A 31 8.67 -2.14 -4.58
N ILE A 32 7.56 -2.54 -3.95
CA ILE A 32 6.23 -1.92 -4.05
C ILE A 32 5.69 -1.77 -2.64
N VAL A 33 5.00 -0.67 -2.38
CA VAL A 33 4.24 -0.46 -1.15
C VAL A 33 2.78 -0.25 -1.50
N PHE A 34 1.92 -1.16 -1.01
CA PHE A 34 0.49 -1.01 -1.09
C PHE A 34 -0.02 -0.10 0.03
N VAL A 35 -0.64 1.01 -0.33
CA VAL A 35 -1.24 1.97 0.60
C VAL A 35 -2.73 1.66 0.71
N LEU A 36 -3.10 0.87 1.73
CA LEU A 36 -4.50 0.60 2.03
C LEU A 36 -5.13 1.76 2.81
N GLU A 37 -6.15 2.39 2.23
CA GLU A 37 -6.79 3.55 2.85
C GLU A 37 -8.29 3.63 2.57
N GLN A 38 -9.05 4.07 3.58
CA GLN A 38 -10.49 4.31 3.47
C GLN A 38 -10.78 5.77 3.14
N ASN A 39 -10.24 6.24 2.01
CA ASN A 39 -10.55 7.54 1.45
C ASN A 39 -10.58 7.45 -0.08
N ARG A 40 -11.29 8.39 -0.72
CA ARG A 40 -11.49 8.40 -2.17
C ARG A 40 -10.26 8.92 -2.93
N ASP A 41 -9.56 9.88 -2.34
CA ASP A 41 -8.60 10.73 -3.06
C ASP A 41 -7.13 10.31 -2.85
N ALA A 42 -6.91 9.12 -2.28
CA ALA A 42 -5.59 8.60 -1.93
C ALA A 42 -4.75 9.53 -1.04
N GLN A 43 -5.38 10.14 -0.03
CA GLN A 43 -4.77 11.22 0.74
C GLN A 43 -3.49 10.80 1.47
N MET A 44 -3.43 9.57 1.99
CA MET A 44 -2.23 9.07 2.68
C MET A 44 -1.09 8.87 1.70
N ARG A 45 -1.37 8.31 0.51
CA ARG A 45 -0.38 8.22 -0.57
C ARG A 45 0.17 9.60 -0.94
N GLY A 46 -0.70 10.61 -1.06
CA GLY A 46 -0.29 11.98 -1.33
C GLY A 46 0.64 12.55 -0.28
N LEU A 47 0.33 12.36 1.01
CA LEU A 47 1.20 12.80 2.11
C LEU A 47 2.55 12.08 2.11
N LEU A 48 2.57 10.76 1.86
CA LEU A 48 3.83 10.00 1.79
C LEU A 48 4.72 10.48 0.64
N MET A 49 4.13 10.86 -0.50
CA MET A 49 4.89 11.43 -1.62
C MET A 49 5.45 12.80 -1.29
N LEU A 50 4.64 13.67 -0.66
CA LEU A 50 5.04 15.04 -0.37
C LEU A 50 6.12 15.13 0.72
N GLU A 51 6.03 14.28 1.74
CA GLU A 51 6.83 14.41 2.96
C GLU A 51 8.11 13.54 2.93
N LEU A 52 8.10 12.46 2.15
CA LEU A 52 9.21 11.49 2.10
C LEU A 52 9.84 11.37 0.70
N ASP A 53 9.47 12.23 -0.25
CA ASP A 53 9.87 12.16 -1.66
C ASP A 53 9.68 10.76 -2.27
N ALA A 54 8.66 10.04 -1.82
CA ALA A 54 8.38 8.68 -2.26
C ALA A 54 7.95 8.67 -3.74
N LEU A 55 8.60 7.82 -4.55
CA LEU A 55 8.30 7.73 -5.98
C LEU A 55 6.84 7.28 -6.22
N PRO A 56 6.07 7.97 -7.10
CA PRO A 56 4.68 7.63 -7.38
C PRO A 56 4.46 6.17 -7.80
N ASP A 57 5.39 5.63 -8.60
CA ASP A 57 5.31 4.27 -9.15
C ASP A 57 5.53 3.18 -8.10
N LYS A 58 6.13 3.55 -6.96
CA LYS A 58 6.37 2.64 -5.84
C LYS A 58 5.16 2.50 -4.93
N LEU A 59 4.28 3.49 -4.91
CA LEU A 59 3.13 3.56 -4.02
C LEU A 59 1.84 3.22 -4.78
N VAL A 60 1.25 2.07 -4.46
CA VAL A 60 0.03 1.58 -5.10
C VAL A 60 -1.12 1.68 -4.11
N SER A 61 -2.10 2.54 -4.39
CA SER A 61 -3.26 2.69 -3.51
C SER A 61 -4.26 1.54 -3.66
N ILE A 62 -4.72 1.02 -2.52
CA ILE A 62 -5.91 0.16 -2.42
C ILE A 62 -6.97 0.99 -1.70
N LEU A 63 -7.93 1.51 -2.48
CA LEU A 63 -8.96 2.43 -1.97
C LEU A 63 -10.23 1.68 -1.60
N HIS A 64 -10.76 1.91 -0.40
CA HIS A 64 -12.04 1.35 0.05
C HIS A 64 -12.88 2.39 0.81
N TYR A 65 -13.84 3.02 0.14
CA TYR A 65 -14.54 4.20 0.65
C TYR A 65 -16.07 4.12 0.52
N ASN A 66 -16.65 2.91 0.58
CA ASN A 66 -18.11 2.71 0.48
C ASN A 66 -18.85 2.82 1.84
N GLY A 67 -18.16 3.25 2.90
CA GLY A 67 -18.72 3.36 4.26
C GLY A 67 -18.72 2.07 5.08
N LEU A 68 -18.26 0.94 4.53
CA LEU A 68 -18.10 -0.32 5.24
C LEU A 68 -16.64 -0.57 5.64
N PRO A 69 -16.37 -1.50 6.57
CA PRO A 69 -15.02 -1.97 6.84
C PRO A 69 -14.41 -2.67 5.62
N VAL A 70 -13.10 -2.54 5.45
CA VAL A 70 -12.36 -3.18 4.34
C VAL A 70 -12.45 -4.71 4.43
N PRO A 71 -13.02 -5.40 3.43
CA PRO A 71 -13.02 -6.85 3.37
C PRO A 71 -11.61 -7.39 3.06
N SER A 72 -11.20 -8.44 3.75
CA SER A 72 -9.88 -9.06 3.52
C SER A 72 -9.71 -9.58 2.08
N ASP A 73 -10.78 -10.05 1.45
CA ASP A 73 -10.76 -10.55 0.07
C ASP A 73 -10.43 -9.47 -0.95
N GLN A 74 -10.91 -8.25 -0.75
CA GLN A 74 -10.57 -7.12 -1.60
C GLN A 74 -9.07 -6.81 -1.55
N VAL A 75 -8.44 -6.89 -0.37
CA VAL A 75 -7.00 -6.67 -0.21
C VAL A 75 -6.21 -7.77 -0.92
N VAL A 76 -6.62 -9.03 -0.76
CA VAL A 76 -5.97 -10.17 -1.41
C VAL A 76 -6.06 -10.06 -2.93
N GLU A 77 -7.24 -9.74 -3.46
CA GLU A 77 -7.48 -9.58 -4.89
C GLU A 77 -6.66 -8.42 -5.47
N ALA A 78 -6.70 -7.25 -4.84
CA ALA A 78 -5.96 -6.08 -5.30
C ALA A 78 -4.44 -6.33 -5.37
N VAL A 79 -3.86 -6.92 -4.32
CA VAL A 79 -2.43 -7.26 -4.27
C VAL A 79 -2.09 -8.31 -5.34
N SER A 80 -2.87 -9.39 -5.44
CA SER A 80 -2.58 -10.47 -6.38
C SER A 80 -2.69 -10.01 -7.83
N SER A 81 -3.73 -9.22 -8.16
CA SER A 81 -3.96 -8.67 -9.50
C SER A 81 -2.83 -7.74 -9.93
N HIS A 82 -2.38 -6.84 -9.02
CA HIS A 82 -1.28 -5.93 -9.33
C HIS A 82 0.03 -6.68 -9.61
N LEU A 83 0.37 -7.67 -8.78
CA LEU A 83 1.59 -8.47 -8.97
C LEU A 83 1.53 -9.31 -10.26
N GLN A 84 0.35 -9.80 -10.66
CA GLN A 84 0.17 -10.48 -11.94
C GLN A 84 0.37 -9.54 -13.13
N GLN A 85 -0.15 -8.31 -13.06
CA GLN A 85 0.01 -7.31 -14.12
C GLN A 85 1.48 -6.93 -14.32
N GLU A 86 2.23 -6.73 -13.23
CA GLU A 86 3.67 -6.47 -13.31
C GLU A 86 4.47 -7.64 -13.89
N ALA A 87 4.08 -8.89 -13.64
CA ALA A 87 4.80 -10.05 -14.17
C ALA A 87 4.61 -10.23 -15.69
N VAL A 88 3.57 -9.61 -16.26
CA VAL A 88 3.25 -9.65 -17.70
C VAL A 88 3.81 -8.44 -18.46
N ALA A 89 4.11 -7.34 -17.75
CA ALA A 89 4.69 -6.11 -18.31
C ALA A 89 6.21 -6.22 -18.52
#